data_AF-Q9X5S3-F1
#
_entry.id   AF-Q9X5S3-F1
#
_cell.length_a   1.000
_cell.length_b   1.000
_cell.length_c   1.000
_cell.angle_alpha   90.00
_cell.angle_beta   90.00
_cell.angle_gamma   90.00
#
_symmetry.space_group_name_H-M   'P 1'
#
loop_
_entity.id
_entity.type
_entity.pdbx_description
1 polymer ?
#
loop_
_entity_poly.entity_id
_entity_poly.type
_entity_poly.pdbx_seq_one_letter_code
_entity_poly.pdbx_strand_id
1 'polypeptide(L)'
;MPRGETGTAAARVAVCTLSSRELVGPLARLPGVAAAGTLMTANLGIEQVIKALRCDRTVRGLLVCGRDSPRFRAGQSLIALFRHGLRPEDGHIRGATGYLPVLRSVTARETEEVRARVELVDARGERDVETLRAEVAALLARVRRTPALPSREHDGGQPSFVEPDFGRLHPVGRRRSLDAGIGGFVLISVDREHRRILLRHYTSDVRPRHEMWGTRGEAMLLGLLEAGVIEDPAHAGYLGAELAKAETALRLGLHYEQDLPLRPPGRPPGPVRRRTAKERTTMAQAPALEDFLRLVTRTLGAEDAVLDLHTPLGEQLAVDSARLIELTVVLEEELGADLPDDADLARATPAELHKALVG
;
A
#
# COMPACT_ATOMS: atom_id res chain seq x y z
N MET A 1 9.36 3.90 -57.13
CA MET A 1 9.18 4.12 -55.67
C MET A 1 10.03 3.09 -54.95
N PRO A 2 11.18 3.46 -54.35
CA PRO A 2 11.97 2.49 -53.59
C PRO A 2 11.22 2.18 -52.28
N ARG A 3 11.14 0.89 -51.96
CA ARG A 3 10.55 0.38 -50.72
C ARG A 3 11.37 0.93 -49.55
N GLY A 4 10.69 1.58 -48.61
CA GLY A 4 11.32 2.11 -47.40
C GLY A 4 12.01 1.00 -46.62
N GLU A 5 13.30 1.20 -46.36
CA GLU A 5 14.07 0.44 -45.39
C GLU A 5 13.41 0.62 -44.02
N THR A 6 12.71 -0.40 -43.53
CA THR A 6 12.34 -0.48 -42.12
C THR A 6 13.61 -0.74 -41.32
N GLY A 7 14.27 0.34 -40.90
CA GLY A 7 15.43 0.27 -40.02
C GLY A 7 15.12 -0.60 -38.81
N THR A 8 15.87 -1.68 -38.64
CA THR A 8 15.73 -2.58 -37.48
C THR A 8 16.10 -1.78 -36.23
N ALA A 9 15.14 -1.54 -35.34
CA ALA A 9 15.40 -0.81 -34.11
C ALA A 9 16.55 -1.49 -33.34
N ALA A 10 17.56 -0.71 -32.95
CA ALA A 10 18.75 -1.23 -32.29
C ALA A 10 18.41 -1.89 -30.95
N ALA A 11 19.03 -3.04 -30.66
CA ALA A 11 18.80 -3.78 -29.43
C ALA A 11 19.15 -2.95 -28.19
N ARG A 12 18.34 -3.10 -27.15
CA ARG A 12 18.44 -2.42 -25.85
C ARG A 12 18.48 -3.41 -24.69
N VAL A 13 18.84 -2.90 -23.52
CA VAL A 13 18.92 -3.66 -22.26
C VAL A 13 17.95 -3.09 -21.23
N ALA A 14 17.28 -3.94 -20.46
CA ALA A 14 16.58 -3.55 -19.24
C ALA A 14 17.41 -3.89 -18.01
N VAL A 15 17.23 -3.14 -16.93
CA VAL A 15 17.96 -3.34 -15.67
C VAL A 15 16.98 -3.52 -14.51
N CYS A 16 17.10 -4.63 -13.80
CA CYS A 16 16.38 -4.93 -12.58
C CYS A 16 17.33 -4.76 -11.39
N THR A 17 17.06 -3.79 -10.52
CA THR A 17 17.90 -3.41 -9.37
C THR A 17 17.47 -4.04 -8.05
N LEU A 18 16.50 -4.96 -8.09
CA LEU A 18 15.92 -5.62 -6.92
C LEU A 18 15.55 -4.60 -5.84
N SER A 19 16.02 -4.77 -4.59
CA SER A 19 15.73 -3.86 -3.47
C SER A 19 16.62 -2.60 -3.41
N SER A 20 17.61 -2.48 -4.29
CA SER A 20 18.55 -1.35 -4.34
C SER A 20 18.02 -0.18 -5.17
N ARG A 21 17.08 0.58 -4.59
CA ARG A 21 16.44 1.77 -5.21
C ARG A 21 17.46 2.81 -5.67
N GLU A 22 18.55 2.95 -4.93
CA GLU A 22 19.65 3.88 -5.21
C GLU A 22 20.31 3.66 -6.59
N LEU A 23 20.23 2.45 -7.14
CA LEU A 23 20.84 2.10 -8.43
C LEU A 23 19.97 2.48 -9.63
N VAL A 24 18.66 2.70 -9.45
CA VAL A 24 17.71 2.94 -10.55
C VAL A 24 18.12 4.16 -11.36
N GLY A 25 18.32 5.30 -10.70
CA GLY A 25 18.64 6.57 -11.38
C GLY A 25 19.94 6.52 -12.19
N PRO A 26 21.08 6.11 -11.59
CA PRO A 26 22.34 5.97 -12.30
C PRO A 26 22.27 5.02 -13.50
N LEU A 27 21.65 3.85 -13.35
CA LEU A 27 21.62 2.82 -14.40
C LEU A 27 20.61 3.13 -15.50
N ALA A 28 19.50 3.80 -15.19
CA ALA A 28 18.52 4.25 -16.20
C ALA A 28 19.12 5.21 -17.23
N ARG A 29 20.13 6.01 -16.83
CA ARG A 29 20.78 7.00 -17.70
C ARG A 29 21.88 6.42 -18.59
N LEU A 30 22.20 5.13 -18.45
CA LEU A 30 23.25 4.52 -19.25
C LEU A 30 22.81 4.36 -20.72
N PRO A 31 23.73 4.58 -21.69
CA PRO A 31 23.43 4.41 -23.10
C PRO A 31 22.92 3.00 -23.42
N GLY A 32 21.84 2.90 -24.19
CA GLY A 32 21.26 1.62 -24.60
C GLY A 32 20.40 0.92 -23.56
N VAL A 33 20.24 1.50 -22.36
CA VAL A 33 19.24 1.06 -21.39
C VAL A 33 17.85 1.54 -21.85
N ALA A 34 16.87 0.64 -21.88
CA ALA A 34 15.47 0.94 -22.18
C ALA A 34 14.70 1.34 -20.91
N ALA A 35 14.92 0.61 -19.84
CA ALA A 35 14.31 0.86 -18.53
C ALA A 35 15.21 0.32 -17.41
N ALA A 36 15.18 0.98 -16.26
CA ALA A 36 15.71 0.44 -15.02
C ALA A 36 14.63 0.55 -13.94
N GLY A 37 14.49 -0.49 -13.11
CA GLY A 37 13.47 -0.53 -12.07
C GLY A 37 13.79 -1.50 -10.94
N THR A 38 13.01 -1.43 -9.87
CA THR A 38 13.11 -2.34 -8.73
C THR A 38 12.21 -3.55 -8.90
N LEU A 39 12.54 -4.66 -8.24
CA LEU A 39 11.70 -5.85 -8.18
C LEU A 39 11.64 -6.37 -6.73
N MET A 40 10.44 -6.32 -6.13
CA MET A 40 10.24 -6.66 -4.71
C MET A 40 9.63 -8.04 -4.51
N THR A 41 8.72 -8.47 -5.39
CA THR A 41 7.90 -9.67 -5.21
C THR A 41 8.24 -10.73 -6.26
N ALA A 42 8.24 -11.99 -5.84
CA ALA A 42 8.54 -13.14 -6.70
C ALA A 42 7.36 -13.61 -7.58
N ASN A 43 6.30 -12.80 -7.66
CA ASN A 43 5.06 -13.09 -8.38
C ASN A 43 4.65 -11.91 -9.25
N LEU A 44 3.72 -11.07 -8.80
CA LEU A 44 3.17 -9.93 -9.54
C LEU A 44 4.28 -9.02 -10.11
N GLY A 45 5.35 -8.76 -9.36
CA GLY A 45 6.49 -8.00 -9.85
C GLY A 45 7.18 -8.66 -11.05
N ILE A 46 7.36 -9.98 -11.01
CA ILE A 46 7.91 -10.76 -12.12
C ILE A 46 6.94 -10.77 -13.32
N GLU A 47 5.63 -10.88 -13.08
CA GLU A 47 4.64 -10.80 -14.16
C GLU A 47 4.75 -9.48 -14.93
N GLN A 48 4.91 -8.36 -14.21
CA GLN A 48 5.09 -7.06 -14.85
C GLN A 48 6.41 -6.96 -15.63
N VAL A 49 7.48 -7.60 -15.15
CA VAL A 49 8.73 -7.71 -15.92
C VAL A 49 8.50 -8.48 -17.22
N ILE A 50 7.84 -9.65 -17.17
CA ILE A 50 7.58 -10.47 -18.36
C ILE A 50 6.66 -9.72 -19.33
N LYS A 51 5.59 -9.08 -18.85
CA LYS A 51 4.68 -8.27 -19.66
C LYS A 51 5.40 -7.10 -20.33
N ALA A 52 6.21 -6.35 -19.58
CA ALA A 52 7.00 -5.25 -20.13
C ALA A 52 7.97 -5.72 -21.22
N LEU A 53 8.67 -6.84 -21.00
CA LEU A 53 9.56 -7.43 -21.99
C LEU A 53 8.80 -7.91 -23.24
N ARG A 54 7.58 -8.42 -23.11
CA ARG A 54 6.75 -8.80 -24.26
C ARG A 54 6.30 -7.59 -25.09
N CYS A 55 5.94 -6.50 -24.42
CA CYS A 55 5.51 -5.26 -25.06
C CYS A 55 6.67 -4.59 -25.81
N ASP A 56 7.86 -4.50 -25.20
CA ASP A 56 9.04 -3.90 -25.86
C ASP A 56 9.94 -4.98 -26.48
N ARG A 57 9.74 -5.23 -27.78
CA ARG A 57 10.54 -6.20 -28.54
C ARG A 57 11.99 -5.75 -28.78
N THR A 58 12.33 -4.47 -28.57
CA THR A 58 13.69 -3.94 -28.73
C THR A 58 14.60 -4.32 -27.57
N VAL A 59 14.03 -4.62 -26.39
CA VAL A 59 14.77 -5.12 -25.23
C VAL A 59 15.14 -6.58 -25.45
N ARG A 60 16.44 -6.84 -25.60
CA ARG A 60 16.99 -8.20 -25.80
C ARG A 60 17.96 -8.63 -24.69
N GLY A 61 18.26 -7.74 -23.75
CA GLY A 61 19.06 -8.06 -22.57
C GLY A 61 18.36 -7.64 -21.28
N LEU A 62 18.55 -8.40 -20.22
CA LEU A 62 18.09 -8.08 -18.86
C LEU A 62 19.23 -8.29 -17.87
N LEU A 63 19.71 -7.22 -17.24
CA LEU A 63 20.64 -7.29 -16.12
C LEU A 63 19.87 -7.32 -14.80
N VAL A 64 20.13 -8.31 -13.95
CA VAL A 64 19.57 -8.38 -12.59
C VAL A 64 20.69 -8.13 -11.58
N CYS A 65 20.61 -7.03 -10.84
CA CYS A 65 21.64 -6.55 -9.93
C CYS A 65 21.06 -6.03 -8.61
N GLY A 66 21.92 -5.62 -7.68
CA GLY A 66 21.51 -5.09 -6.38
C GLY A 66 21.17 -6.17 -5.36
N ARG A 67 20.65 -5.72 -4.21
CA ARG A 67 20.34 -6.62 -3.10
C ARG A 67 19.06 -7.40 -3.35
N ASP A 68 19.15 -8.73 -3.29
CA ASP A 68 17.98 -9.61 -3.27
C ASP A 68 17.37 -9.68 -1.87
N SER A 69 16.04 -9.68 -1.79
CA SER A 69 15.35 -9.74 -0.50
C SER A 69 15.54 -11.14 0.10
N PRO A 70 16.05 -11.27 1.34
CA PRO A 70 16.20 -12.59 1.97
C PRO A 70 14.86 -13.29 2.20
N ARG A 71 13.78 -12.50 2.37
CA ARG A 71 12.42 -12.97 2.61
C ARG A 71 11.67 -13.28 1.32
N PHE A 72 11.66 -12.35 0.37
CA PHE A 72 10.86 -12.50 -0.86
C PHE A 72 11.62 -13.19 -2.00
N ARG A 73 12.96 -13.09 -2.02
CA ARG A 73 13.89 -13.66 -3.01
C ARG A 73 13.44 -13.49 -4.46
N ALA A 74 12.95 -12.29 -4.78
CA ALA A 74 12.40 -11.99 -6.10
C ALA A 74 13.45 -12.10 -7.21
N GLY A 75 14.71 -11.74 -6.93
CA GLY A 75 15.81 -11.92 -7.86
C GLY A 75 16.03 -13.39 -8.18
N GLN A 76 16.22 -14.22 -7.15
CA GLN A 76 16.39 -15.66 -7.31
C GLN A 76 15.26 -16.30 -8.13
N SER A 77 14.01 -15.94 -7.85
CA SER A 77 12.85 -16.44 -8.59
C SER A 77 12.85 -16.00 -10.05
N LEU A 78 13.24 -14.75 -10.36
CA LEU A 78 13.36 -14.27 -11.74
C LEU A 78 14.46 -15.02 -12.50
N ILE A 79 15.62 -15.25 -11.87
CA ILE A 79 16.69 -16.06 -12.45
C ILE A 79 16.21 -17.49 -12.72
N ALA A 80 15.53 -18.11 -11.76
CA ALA A 80 14.99 -19.45 -11.88
C ALA A 80 13.96 -19.55 -13.02
N LEU A 81 13.11 -18.54 -13.18
CA LEU A 81 12.17 -18.44 -14.31
C LEU A 81 12.90 -18.45 -15.65
N PHE A 82 13.94 -17.63 -15.81
CA PHE A 82 14.70 -17.60 -17.05
C PHE A 82 15.45 -18.91 -17.33
N ARG A 83 15.90 -19.62 -16.30
CA ARG A 83 16.62 -20.90 -16.45
C ARG A 83 15.71 -22.09 -16.68
N HIS A 84 14.56 -22.15 -16.00
CA HIS A 84 13.76 -23.37 -15.89
C HIS A 84 12.31 -23.22 -16.34
N GLY A 85 11.83 -21.99 -16.56
CA GLY A 85 10.48 -21.71 -17.01
C GLY A 85 9.40 -21.93 -15.94
N LEU A 86 8.15 -21.90 -16.41
CA LEU A 86 6.97 -22.16 -15.58
C LEU A 86 6.57 -23.63 -15.63
N ARG A 87 5.98 -24.10 -14.55
CA ARG A 87 5.20 -25.33 -14.51
C ARG A 87 3.82 -25.05 -15.15
N PRO A 88 3.46 -25.69 -16.28
CA PRO A 88 2.24 -25.36 -17.03
C PRO A 88 0.95 -25.56 -16.23
N GLU A 89 0.94 -26.49 -15.29
CA GLU A 89 -0.26 -26.92 -14.59
C GLU A 89 -0.76 -25.89 -13.57
N ASP A 90 0.15 -25.13 -12.95
CA ASP A 90 -0.18 -24.21 -11.86
C ASP A 90 0.52 -22.85 -11.91
N GLY A 91 1.35 -22.60 -12.93
CA GLY A 91 2.07 -21.34 -13.10
C GLY A 91 3.22 -21.14 -12.11
N HIS A 92 3.64 -22.18 -11.38
CA HIS A 92 4.75 -22.09 -10.45
C HIS A 92 6.10 -21.98 -11.17
N ILE A 93 6.99 -21.12 -10.68
CA ILE A 93 8.34 -20.97 -11.23
C ILE A 93 9.22 -22.14 -10.79
N ARG A 94 9.73 -22.91 -11.75
CA ARG A 94 10.57 -24.09 -11.44
C ARG A 94 11.89 -23.67 -10.78
N GLY A 95 12.21 -24.26 -9.63
CA GLY A 95 13.45 -23.96 -8.89
C GLY A 95 13.45 -22.62 -8.14
N ALA A 96 12.32 -21.92 -8.08
CA ALA A 96 12.19 -20.69 -7.29
C ALA A 96 12.04 -21.01 -5.79
N THR A 97 12.71 -20.20 -4.96
CA THR A 97 12.70 -20.27 -3.49
C THR A 97 12.11 -19.01 -2.86
N GLY A 98 11.66 -18.06 -3.68
CA GLY A 98 10.98 -16.85 -3.22
C GLY A 98 9.58 -17.12 -2.67
N TYR A 99 9.05 -16.14 -1.96
CA TYR A 99 7.72 -16.24 -1.36
C TYR A 99 6.64 -16.25 -2.45
N LEU A 100 5.84 -17.32 -2.48
CA LEU A 100 4.72 -17.53 -3.42
C LEU A 100 5.10 -17.27 -4.89
N PRO A 101 6.04 -18.03 -5.49
CA PRO A 101 6.59 -17.74 -6.81
C PRO A 101 5.70 -18.36 -7.91
N VAL A 102 4.48 -17.87 -8.02
CA VAL A 102 3.46 -18.32 -8.96
C VAL A 102 3.02 -17.17 -9.83
N LEU A 103 2.98 -17.38 -11.15
CA LEU A 103 2.51 -16.41 -12.13
C LEU A 103 1.15 -16.87 -12.68
N ARG A 104 0.13 -16.05 -12.51
CA ARG A 104 -1.27 -16.29 -12.90
C ARG A 104 -1.66 -15.53 -14.16
N SER A 105 -1.05 -14.37 -14.40
CA SER A 105 -1.44 -13.45 -15.48
C SER A 105 -0.57 -13.55 -16.74
N VAL A 106 0.40 -14.47 -16.76
CA VAL A 106 1.23 -14.80 -17.93
C VAL A 106 1.28 -16.31 -18.12
N THR A 107 1.24 -16.76 -19.37
CA THR A 107 1.27 -18.19 -19.71
C THR A 107 2.70 -18.72 -19.84
N ALA A 108 2.85 -20.05 -19.78
CA ALA A 108 4.13 -20.72 -20.03
C ALA A 108 4.67 -20.40 -21.44
N ARG A 109 3.80 -20.34 -22.46
CA ARG A 109 4.16 -19.98 -23.83
C ARG A 109 4.71 -18.55 -23.91
N GLU A 110 3.97 -17.59 -23.35
CA GLU A 110 4.38 -16.17 -23.36
C GLU A 110 5.70 -15.96 -22.62
N THR A 111 5.90 -16.69 -21.53
CA THR A 111 7.16 -16.68 -20.79
C THR A 111 8.29 -17.26 -21.64
N GLU A 112 8.06 -18.38 -22.33
CA GLU A 112 9.07 -19.00 -23.20
C GLU A 112 9.50 -18.08 -24.34
N GLU A 113 8.56 -17.36 -24.95
CA GLU A 113 8.85 -16.36 -25.99
C GLU A 113 9.78 -15.24 -25.49
N VAL A 114 9.64 -14.83 -24.23
CA VAL A 114 10.56 -13.86 -23.60
C VAL A 114 11.91 -14.51 -23.33
N ARG A 115 11.91 -15.69 -22.71
CA ARG A 115 13.15 -16.42 -22.35
C ARG A 115 14.04 -16.70 -23.56
N ALA A 116 13.44 -17.08 -24.68
CA ALA A 116 14.18 -17.36 -25.91
C ALA A 116 14.79 -16.12 -26.56
N ARG A 117 14.23 -14.92 -26.31
CA ARG A 117 14.64 -13.67 -26.95
C ARG A 117 15.54 -12.79 -26.07
N VAL A 118 15.39 -12.88 -24.76
CA VAL A 118 16.05 -11.99 -23.79
C VAL A 118 17.17 -12.73 -23.08
N GLU A 119 18.41 -12.27 -23.29
CA GLU A 119 19.57 -12.74 -22.54
C GLU A 119 19.55 -12.14 -21.13
N LEU A 120 19.55 -12.99 -20.10
CA LEU A 120 19.59 -12.56 -18.71
C LEU A 120 21.01 -12.69 -18.13
N VAL A 121 21.47 -11.65 -17.43
CA VAL A 121 22.71 -11.66 -16.63
C VAL A 121 22.38 -11.57 -15.14
N ASP A 122 22.88 -12.55 -14.37
CA ASP A 122 22.77 -12.59 -12.90
C ASP A 122 23.98 -11.88 -12.27
N ALA A 123 23.80 -10.62 -11.87
CA ALA A 123 24.76 -9.80 -11.13
C ALA A 123 24.23 -9.47 -9.73
N ARG A 124 23.42 -10.36 -9.13
CA ARG A 124 22.83 -10.13 -7.80
C ARG A 124 23.91 -9.97 -6.75
N GLY A 125 23.69 -9.05 -5.83
CA GLY A 125 24.65 -8.67 -4.79
C GLY A 125 25.57 -7.52 -5.21
N GLU A 126 25.81 -7.32 -6.51
CA GLU A 126 26.60 -6.22 -7.03
C GLU A 126 25.83 -4.89 -6.93
N ARG A 127 26.51 -3.85 -6.44
CA ARG A 127 25.97 -2.50 -6.20
C ARG A 127 26.93 -1.39 -6.64
N ASP A 128 28.14 -1.73 -7.06
CA ASP A 128 29.09 -0.77 -7.62
C ASP A 128 28.65 -0.33 -9.02
N VAL A 129 28.47 0.98 -9.19
CA VAL A 129 27.89 1.55 -10.41
C VAL A 129 28.85 1.41 -11.60
N GLU A 130 30.16 1.47 -11.37
CA GLU A 130 31.17 1.34 -12.43
C GLU A 130 31.21 -0.10 -12.97
N THR A 131 31.21 -1.08 -12.07
CA THR A 131 31.09 -2.50 -12.41
C THR A 131 29.80 -2.77 -13.17
N LEU A 132 28.66 -2.29 -12.67
CA LEU A 132 27.36 -2.47 -13.34
C LEU A 132 27.30 -1.77 -14.71
N ARG A 133 27.97 -0.63 -14.88
CA ARG A 133 28.08 0.04 -16.19
C ARG A 133 28.83 -0.83 -17.19
N ALA A 134 29.93 -1.45 -16.77
CA ALA A 134 30.69 -2.36 -17.62
C ALA A 134 29.84 -3.59 -18.02
N GLU A 135 29.08 -4.16 -17.08
CA GLU A 135 28.17 -5.27 -17.35
C GLU A 135 27.05 -4.90 -18.34
N VAL A 136 26.44 -3.72 -18.18
CA VAL A 136 25.44 -3.21 -19.13
C VAL A 136 26.04 -3.06 -20.52
N ALA A 137 27.23 -2.47 -20.64
CA ALA A 137 27.90 -2.28 -21.92
C ALA A 137 28.25 -3.62 -22.59
N ALA A 138 28.76 -4.58 -21.81
CA ALA A 138 29.08 -5.93 -22.29
C ALA A 138 27.83 -6.67 -22.78
N LEU A 139 26.75 -6.65 -22.00
CA LEU A 139 25.47 -7.25 -22.37
C LEU A 139 24.90 -6.59 -23.63
N LEU A 140 24.91 -5.25 -23.71
CA LEU A 140 24.45 -4.50 -24.88
C LEU A 140 25.22 -4.89 -26.16
N ALA A 141 26.54 -5.03 -26.06
CA ALA A 141 27.38 -5.45 -27.17
C ALA A 141 27.10 -6.89 -27.61
N ARG A 142 26.83 -7.82 -26.67
CA ARG A 142 26.42 -9.19 -27.01
C ARG A 142 25.08 -9.21 -27.74
N VAL A 143 24.05 -8.60 -27.17
CA VAL A 143 22.69 -8.66 -27.75
C VAL A 143 22.58 -7.96 -29.10
N ARG A 144 23.42 -6.97 -29.39
CA ARG A 144 23.47 -6.29 -30.70
C ARG A 144 24.14 -7.12 -31.80
N ARG A 145 25.06 -8.02 -31.44
CA ARG A 145 25.70 -8.95 -32.41
C ARG A 145 24.80 -10.11 -32.80
N THR A 146 23.88 -10.49 -31.91
CA THR A 146 22.91 -11.55 -32.18
C THR A 146 21.83 -11.05 -33.14
N PRO A 147 21.57 -11.74 -34.28
CA PRO A 147 20.48 -11.41 -35.17
C PRO A 147 19.15 -11.38 -34.41
N ALA A 148 18.26 -10.44 -34.77
CA ALA A 148 16.91 -10.48 -34.24
C ALA A 148 16.23 -11.78 -34.67
N LEU A 149 15.63 -12.50 -33.72
CA LEU A 149 14.76 -13.63 -34.05
C LEU A 149 13.67 -13.16 -35.00
N PRO A 150 13.35 -13.92 -36.07
CA PRO A 150 12.28 -13.56 -36.98
C PRO A 150 10.98 -13.38 -36.18
N SER A 151 10.34 -12.24 -36.38
CA SER A 151 9.02 -11.95 -35.81
C SER A 151 8.06 -13.01 -36.32
N ARG A 152 7.72 -14.01 -35.49
CA ARG A 152 6.55 -14.85 -35.80
C ARG A 152 5.35 -13.93 -35.84
N GLU A 153 4.62 -13.95 -36.96
CA GLU A 153 3.33 -13.29 -37.08
C GLU A 153 2.53 -13.61 -35.82
N HIS A 154 2.26 -12.56 -35.03
CA HIS A 154 1.40 -12.71 -33.87
C HIS A 154 0.01 -13.02 -34.40
N ASP A 155 -0.59 -14.08 -33.87
CA ASP A 155 -2.03 -14.13 -33.78
C ASP A 155 -2.45 -12.80 -33.12
N GLY A 156 -3.23 -11.99 -33.83
CA GLY A 156 -3.39 -10.54 -33.63
C GLY A 156 -4.04 -10.11 -32.31
N GLY A 157 -4.03 -10.96 -31.28
CA GLY A 157 -4.40 -10.61 -29.94
C GLY A 157 -3.42 -9.59 -29.36
N GLN A 158 -3.87 -8.34 -29.22
CA GLN A 158 -3.23 -7.44 -28.28
C GLN A 158 -3.11 -8.16 -26.93
N PRO A 159 -1.99 -8.04 -26.20
CA PRO A 159 -1.94 -8.52 -24.83
C PRO A 159 -3.05 -7.81 -24.06
N SER A 160 -4.14 -8.52 -23.75
CA SER A 160 -5.17 -7.95 -22.90
C SER A 160 -4.58 -7.91 -21.50
N PHE A 161 -4.23 -6.70 -21.07
CA PHE A 161 -4.03 -6.46 -19.66
C PHE A 161 -5.41 -6.52 -19.03
N VAL A 162 -5.82 -7.71 -18.60
CA VAL A 162 -6.98 -7.84 -17.75
C VAL A 162 -6.59 -7.20 -16.43
N GLU A 163 -7.13 -6.01 -16.15
CA GLU A 163 -7.01 -5.42 -14.83
C GLU A 163 -7.59 -6.41 -13.82
N PRO A 164 -6.87 -6.69 -12.72
CA PRO A 164 -7.41 -7.56 -11.69
C PRO A 164 -8.69 -6.94 -11.13
N ASP A 165 -9.76 -7.73 -11.14
CA ASP A 165 -11.02 -7.35 -10.52
C ASP A 165 -10.90 -7.49 -9.00
N PHE A 166 -10.63 -6.38 -8.33
CA PHE A 166 -10.56 -6.33 -6.88
C PHE A 166 -11.95 -6.09 -6.29
N GLY A 167 -12.39 -6.99 -5.41
CA GLY A 167 -13.55 -6.73 -4.56
C GLY A 167 -13.30 -5.49 -3.69
N ARG A 168 -14.07 -4.42 -3.90
CA ARG A 168 -13.92 -3.16 -3.17
C ARG A 168 -14.38 -3.32 -1.72
N LEU A 169 -13.52 -2.93 -0.79
CA LEU A 169 -13.87 -2.76 0.61
C LEU A 169 -13.83 -1.26 0.94
N HIS A 170 -14.88 -0.75 1.56
CA HIS A 170 -14.91 0.62 2.08
C HIS A 170 -14.28 0.66 3.47
N PRO A 171 -13.53 1.71 3.83
CA PRO A 171 -13.01 1.87 5.18
C PRO A 171 -14.17 2.12 6.14
N VAL A 172 -14.68 1.04 6.74
CA VAL A 172 -15.77 1.08 7.72
C VAL A 172 -15.31 0.35 8.99
N GLY A 173 -15.44 0.99 10.15
CA GLY A 173 -15.06 0.41 11.43
C GLY A 173 -15.27 1.40 12.58
N ARG A 174 -15.97 0.98 13.63
CA ARG A 174 -16.19 1.80 14.83
C ARG A 174 -15.15 1.46 15.90
N ARG A 175 -14.71 2.46 16.68
CA ARG A 175 -14.09 2.18 17.99
C ARG A 175 -15.17 1.54 18.89
N ARG A 176 -15.03 0.27 19.23
CA ARG A 176 -15.83 -0.33 20.30
C ARG A 176 -15.48 0.38 21.62
N SER A 177 -16.46 0.55 22.52
CA SER A 177 -16.20 1.12 23.85
C SER A 177 -15.12 0.30 24.56
N LEU A 178 -14.23 0.98 25.29
CA LEU A 178 -13.11 0.40 26.05
C LEU A 178 -13.54 -0.69 27.04
N ASP A 179 -14.83 -0.74 27.39
CA ASP A 179 -15.40 -1.71 28.33
C ASP A 179 -15.48 -3.13 27.77
N ALA A 180 -15.40 -3.30 26.45
CA ALA A 180 -15.64 -4.58 25.78
C ALA A 180 -14.34 -5.21 25.23
N GLY A 181 -13.47 -5.76 26.09
CA GLY A 181 -12.49 -6.77 25.63
C GLY A 181 -11.05 -6.69 26.14
N ILE A 182 -10.68 -5.73 27.00
CA ILE A 182 -9.34 -5.66 27.62
C ILE A 182 -9.39 -6.01 29.13
N GLY A 183 -10.58 -6.11 29.73
CA GLY A 183 -10.72 -6.28 31.19
C GLY A 183 -10.21 -5.08 32.00
N GLY A 184 -10.09 -3.92 31.35
CA GLY A 184 -9.50 -2.70 31.90
C GLY A 184 -9.02 -1.73 30.80
N PHE A 185 -7.96 -0.98 31.07
CA PHE A 185 -7.44 0.06 30.16
C PHE A 185 -5.91 0.09 30.10
N VAL A 186 -5.38 0.63 28.99
CA VAL A 186 -3.95 0.75 28.73
C VAL A 186 -3.55 2.21 28.63
N LEU A 187 -2.46 2.56 29.32
CA LEU A 187 -1.81 3.87 29.24
C LEU A 187 -0.46 3.73 28.54
N ILE A 188 -0.25 4.57 27.52
CA ILE A 188 1.01 4.65 26.79
C ILE A 188 1.68 6.00 27.12
N SER A 189 2.98 5.97 27.34
CA SER A 189 3.78 7.17 27.63
C SER A 189 5.13 7.08 26.95
N VAL A 190 5.69 8.24 26.58
CA VAL A 190 7.02 8.31 25.95
C VAL A 190 8.02 8.86 26.96
N ASP A 191 8.95 8.01 27.37
CA ASP A 191 10.12 8.37 28.17
C ASP A 191 11.24 8.85 27.24
N ARG A 192 11.40 10.17 27.18
CA ARG A 192 12.42 10.82 26.34
C ARG A 192 13.81 10.72 26.91
N GLU A 193 13.94 10.64 28.23
CA GLU A 193 15.24 10.56 28.92
C GLU A 193 15.91 9.23 28.60
N HIS A 194 15.17 8.12 28.75
CA HIS A 194 15.66 6.77 28.50
C HIS A 194 15.44 6.29 27.06
N ARG A 195 14.81 7.15 26.23
CA ARG A 195 14.42 6.88 24.84
C ARG A 195 13.61 5.60 24.67
N ARG A 196 12.56 5.45 25.47
CA ARG A 196 11.68 4.26 25.49
C ARG A 196 10.21 4.66 25.57
N ILE A 197 9.35 3.73 25.23
CA ILE A 197 7.90 3.78 25.43
C ILE A 197 7.60 2.96 26.68
N LEU A 198 6.78 3.53 27.55
CA LEU A 198 6.20 2.86 28.71
C LEU A 198 4.75 2.53 28.39
N LEU A 199 4.36 1.29 28.63
CA LEU A 199 3.00 0.83 28.56
C LEU A 199 2.59 0.25 29.91
N ARG A 200 1.43 0.68 30.41
CA ARG A 200 0.84 0.17 31.65
C ARG A 200 -0.59 -0.28 31.41
N HIS A 201 -0.91 -1.49 31.83
CA HIS A 201 -2.25 -2.06 31.79
C HIS A 201 -2.83 -2.13 33.20
N TYR A 202 -4.02 -1.58 33.37
CA TYR A 202 -4.82 -1.63 34.59
C TYR A 202 -6.13 -2.36 34.32
N THR A 203 -6.67 -3.04 35.34
CA THR A 203 -8.02 -3.60 35.30
C THR A 203 -9.09 -2.50 35.41
N SER A 204 -10.36 -2.84 35.16
CA SER A 204 -11.49 -1.87 35.24
C SER A 204 -11.68 -1.25 36.63
N ASP A 205 -11.20 -1.91 37.69
CA ASP A 205 -11.14 -1.38 39.06
C ASP A 205 -9.82 -0.64 39.37
N VAL A 206 -9.08 -0.25 38.32
CA VAL A 206 -7.86 0.57 38.38
C VAL A 206 -6.69 -0.11 39.10
N ARG A 207 -6.67 -1.45 39.19
CA ARG A 207 -5.52 -2.18 39.75
C ARG A 207 -4.45 -2.40 38.67
N PRO A 208 -3.16 -2.14 38.95
CA PRO A 208 -2.09 -2.42 38.02
C PRO A 208 -2.01 -3.92 37.73
N ARG A 209 -1.86 -4.29 36.45
CA ARG A 209 -1.74 -5.70 36.04
C ARG A 209 -0.42 -5.99 35.33
N HIS A 210 -0.08 -5.18 34.33
CA HIS A 210 1.15 -5.37 33.56
C HIS A 210 1.84 -4.03 33.27
N GLU A 211 3.16 -4.08 33.19
CA GLU A 211 4.00 -2.98 32.74
C GLU A 211 4.97 -3.50 31.68
N MET A 212 5.20 -2.70 30.63
CA MET A 212 6.12 -3.04 29.55
C MET A 212 6.89 -1.81 29.09
N TRP A 213 8.19 -1.99 28.87
CA TRP A 213 9.08 -1.00 28.30
C TRP A 213 9.56 -1.47 26.93
N GLY A 214 9.54 -0.59 25.94
CA GLY A 214 9.97 -0.96 24.59
C GLY A 214 10.34 0.23 23.71
N THR A 215 10.91 -0.05 22.54
CA THR A 215 11.27 0.97 21.54
C THR A 215 10.61 0.71 20.19
N ARG A 216 9.81 -0.37 20.07
CA ARG A 216 9.10 -0.78 18.86
C ARG A 216 7.67 -1.14 19.23
N GLY A 217 6.71 -0.40 18.70
CA GLY A 217 5.29 -0.57 18.96
C GLY A 217 4.78 -1.95 18.55
N GLU A 218 5.21 -2.48 17.40
CA GLU A 218 4.85 -3.84 16.95
C GLU A 218 5.21 -4.91 17.98
N ALA A 219 6.45 -4.87 18.50
CA ALA A 219 6.90 -5.84 19.50
C ALA A 219 6.10 -5.72 20.81
N MET A 220 5.74 -4.49 21.21
CA MET A 220 4.94 -4.26 22.40
C MET A 220 3.49 -4.75 22.24
N LEU A 221 2.90 -4.54 21.06
CA LEU A 221 1.57 -5.06 20.72
C LEU A 221 1.56 -6.60 20.75
N LEU A 222 2.56 -7.24 20.15
CA LEU A 222 2.70 -8.70 20.19
C LEU A 222 2.84 -9.21 21.63
N GLY A 223 3.56 -8.49 22.50
CA GLY A 223 3.64 -8.84 23.92
C GLY A 223 2.30 -8.76 24.65
N LEU A 224 1.41 -7.83 24.29
CA LEU A 224 0.06 -7.75 24.85
C LEU A 224 -0.85 -8.90 24.35
N LEU A 225 -0.72 -9.27 23.08
CA LEU A 225 -1.44 -10.41 22.51
C LEU A 225 -0.98 -11.73 23.15
N GLU A 226 0.34 -11.93 23.29
CA GLU A 226 0.91 -13.11 23.94
C GLU A 226 0.48 -13.22 25.42
N ALA A 227 0.38 -12.08 26.11
CA ALA A 227 -0.09 -12.02 27.50
C ALA A 227 -1.61 -12.18 27.66
N GLY A 228 -2.36 -12.34 26.56
CA GLY A 228 -3.83 -12.44 26.58
C GLY A 228 -4.53 -11.18 27.08
N VAL A 229 -3.89 -10.00 26.95
CA VAL A 229 -4.48 -8.71 27.36
C VAL A 229 -5.47 -8.20 26.31
N ILE A 230 -5.22 -8.52 25.04
CA ILE A 230 -6.07 -8.10 23.92
C ILE A 230 -6.60 -9.35 23.23
N GLU A 231 -7.91 -9.53 23.24
CA GLU A 231 -8.57 -10.64 22.54
C GLU A 231 -9.29 -10.20 21.27
N ASP A 232 -9.71 -8.93 21.20
CA ASP A 232 -10.45 -8.36 20.07
C ASP A 232 -9.51 -7.70 19.05
N PRO A 233 -9.53 -8.10 17.76
CA PRO A 233 -8.77 -7.46 16.69
C PRO A 233 -8.96 -5.94 16.60
N ALA A 234 -10.13 -5.40 16.94
CA ALA A 234 -10.38 -3.95 16.94
C ALA A 234 -9.50 -3.23 17.97
N HIS A 235 -9.35 -3.81 19.16
CA HIS A 235 -8.49 -3.29 20.22
C HIS A 235 -7.01 -3.42 19.87
N ALA A 236 -6.62 -4.51 19.20
CA ALA A 236 -5.26 -4.67 18.68
C ALA A 236 -4.92 -3.60 17.63
N GLY A 237 -5.88 -3.28 16.74
CA GLY A 237 -5.74 -2.21 15.75
C GLY A 237 -5.55 -0.84 16.39
N TYR A 238 -6.38 -0.50 17.38
CA TYR A 238 -6.26 0.76 18.12
C TYR A 238 -4.91 0.89 18.85
N LEU A 239 -4.57 -0.10 19.68
CA LEU A 239 -3.31 -0.06 20.45
C LEU A 239 -2.09 -0.10 19.53
N GLY A 240 -2.15 -0.83 18.42
CA GLY A 240 -1.12 -0.79 17.39
C GLY A 240 -0.91 0.60 16.81
N ALA A 241 -2.00 1.33 16.52
CA ALA A 241 -1.93 2.71 16.03
C ALA A 241 -1.33 3.67 17.07
N GLU A 242 -1.75 3.57 18.34
CA GLU A 242 -1.22 4.39 19.43
C GLU A 242 0.26 4.10 19.72
N LEU A 243 0.66 2.83 19.71
CA LEU A 243 2.05 2.41 19.88
C LEU A 243 2.93 2.87 18.72
N ALA A 244 2.46 2.78 17.47
CA ALA A 244 3.16 3.31 16.30
C ALA A 244 3.30 4.84 16.35
N LYS A 245 2.28 5.53 16.85
CA LYS A 245 2.29 6.98 17.09
C LYS A 245 3.32 7.36 18.16
N ALA A 246 3.38 6.63 19.27
CA ALA A 246 4.39 6.81 20.32
C ALA A 246 5.82 6.52 19.82
N GLU A 247 6.03 5.45 19.04
CA GLU A 247 7.32 5.12 18.41
C GLU A 247 7.79 6.22 17.45
N THR A 248 6.88 6.74 16.64
CA THR A 248 7.15 7.86 15.73
C THR A 248 7.52 9.12 16.51
N ALA A 249 6.77 9.43 17.57
CA ALA A 249 7.05 10.57 18.44
C ALA A 249 8.42 10.49 19.08
N LEU A 250 8.79 9.30 19.58
CA LEU A 250 10.09 9.05 20.18
C LEU A 250 11.24 9.20 19.17
N ARG A 251 11.07 8.68 17.95
CA ARG A 251 12.10 8.75 16.90
C ARG A 251 12.32 10.16 16.36
N LEU A 252 11.23 10.92 16.19
CA LEU A 252 11.24 12.24 15.56
C LEU A 252 11.26 13.39 16.57
N GLY A 253 11.21 13.11 17.88
CA GLY A 253 11.17 14.13 18.93
C GLY A 253 9.83 14.88 19.05
N LEU A 254 8.73 14.30 18.54
CA LEU A 254 7.39 14.91 18.56
C LEU A 254 6.72 14.71 19.92
N HIS A 255 5.77 15.60 20.26
CA HIS A 255 4.93 15.45 21.46
C HIS A 255 3.87 14.38 21.20
N TYR A 256 3.82 13.40 22.10
CA TYR A 256 2.84 12.33 22.10
C TYR A 256 1.82 12.55 23.21
N GLU A 257 0.55 12.40 22.87
CA GLU A 257 -0.55 12.26 23.83
C GLU A 257 -1.52 11.25 23.22
N GLN A 258 -1.98 10.31 24.05
CA GLN A 258 -2.88 9.26 23.58
C GLN A 258 -4.17 9.88 23.06
N ASP A 259 -4.74 9.30 22.00
CA ASP A 259 -5.94 9.79 21.31
C ASP A 259 -5.84 11.17 20.62
N LEU A 260 -4.76 11.93 20.84
CA LEU A 260 -4.50 13.18 20.14
C LEU A 260 -3.52 13.02 18.97
N PRO A 261 -3.58 13.90 17.96
CA PRO A 261 -2.56 13.98 16.91
C PRO A 261 -1.17 14.30 17.45
N LEU A 262 -0.13 13.84 16.74
CA LEU A 262 1.25 14.22 17.02
C LEU A 262 1.47 15.71 16.83
N ARG A 263 2.26 16.31 17.72
CA ARG A 263 2.56 17.75 17.68
C ARG A 263 4.07 18.01 17.65
N PRO A 264 4.53 19.13 17.04
CA PRO A 264 5.92 19.57 17.16
C PRO A 264 6.33 19.79 18.63
N PRO A 265 7.62 19.63 18.97
CA PRO A 265 8.11 19.91 20.32
C PRO A 265 7.87 21.38 20.72
N GLY A 266 7.46 21.61 21.97
CA GLY A 266 7.37 22.95 22.56
C GLY A 266 6.09 23.75 22.27
N ARG A 267 5.09 23.19 21.56
CA ARG A 267 3.81 23.85 21.32
C ARG A 267 2.75 23.36 22.33
N PRO A 268 2.14 24.23 23.17
CA PRO A 268 1.01 23.84 24.00
C PRO A 268 -0.18 23.40 23.11
N PRO A 269 -1.15 22.65 23.65
CA PRO A 269 -2.37 22.31 22.91
C PRO A 269 -3.03 23.61 22.45
N GLY A 270 -3.01 23.85 21.13
CA GLY A 270 -3.84 24.86 20.50
C GLY A 270 -5.20 24.25 20.14
N PRO A 271 -6.24 25.06 19.96
CA PRO A 271 -7.52 24.58 19.47
C PRO A 271 -7.33 23.82 18.15
N VAL A 272 -8.11 22.76 17.95
CA VAL A 272 -8.12 21.93 16.75
C VAL A 272 -8.27 22.86 15.54
N ARG A 273 -7.26 22.91 14.68
CA ARG A 273 -7.21 23.84 13.55
C ARG A 273 -8.03 23.21 12.41
N ARG A 274 -9.22 23.76 12.12
CA ARG A 274 -10.02 23.39 10.93
C ARG A 274 -9.16 23.54 9.67
N ARG A 275 -9.22 22.52 8.79
CA ARG A 275 -8.55 22.50 7.49
C ARG A 275 -9.08 23.64 6.60
N THR A 276 -8.20 24.20 5.77
CA THR A 276 -8.61 25.25 4.83
C THR A 276 -9.24 24.65 3.57
N ALA A 277 -10.19 25.34 2.95
CA ALA A 277 -10.93 24.90 1.76
C ALA A 277 -10.04 24.42 0.58
N LYS A 278 -8.78 24.87 0.53
CA LYS A 278 -7.81 24.51 -0.52
C LYS A 278 -7.14 23.14 -0.30
N GLU A 279 -7.16 22.62 0.92
CA GLU A 279 -6.67 21.27 1.29
C GLU A 279 -7.77 20.19 1.18
N ARG A 280 -9.04 20.60 0.99
CA ARG A 280 -10.21 19.70 0.88
C ARG A 280 -10.37 19.04 -0.50
N THR A 281 -9.83 19.63 -1.57
CA THR A 281 -10.17 19.26 -2.96
C THR A 281 -9.45 18.03 -3.52
N THR A 282 -8.70 17.27 -2.71
CA THR A 282 -7.94 16.10 -3.21
C THR A 282 -8.46 14.74 -2.79
N MET A 283 -9.58 14.65 -2.05
CA MET A 283 -10.15 13.35 -1.69
C MET A 283 -11.67 13.27 -1.89
N ALA A 284 -12.06 12.15 -2.51
CA ALA A 284 -13.38 11.60 -2.72
C ALA A 284 -14.32 12.36 -3.68
N GLN A 285 -14.69 11.71 -4.79
CA GLN A 285 -15.97 11.99 -5.46
C GLN A 285 -17.07 11.77 -4.42
N ALA A 286 -17.99 12.73 -4.28
CA ALA A 286 -19.11 12.60 -3.35
C ALA A 286 -19.86 11.27 -3.61
N PRO A 287 -20.18 10.49 -2.56
CA PRO A 287 -20.85 9.21 -2.72
C PRO A 287 -22.22 9.38 -3.38
N ALA A 288 -22.65 8.37 -4.14
CA ALA A 288 -24.02 8.31 -4.64
C ALA A 288 -25.00 8.37 -3.46
N LEU A 289 -26.20 8.94 -3.68
CA LEU A 289 -27.17 9.19 -2.61
C LEU A 289 -27.50 7.92 -1.81
N GLU A 290 -27.59 6.77 -2.47
CA GLU A 290 -27.86 5.49 -1.83
C GLU A 290 -26.73 5.06 -0.87
N ASP A 291 -25.47 5.21 -1.29
CA ASP A 291 -24.31 4.91 -0.45
C ASP A 291 -24.18 5.88 0.72
N PHE A 292 -24.54 7.15 0.48
CA PHE A 292 -24.60 8.18 1.50
C PHE A 292 -25.63 7.84 2.59
N LEU A 293 -26.86 7.47 2.22
CA LEU A 293 -27.89 7.11 3.19
C LEU A 293 -27.49 5.89 4.02
N ARG A 294 -26.89 4.87 3.39
CA ARG A 294 -26.35 3.70 4.11
C ARG A 294 -25.23 4.08 5.07
N LEU A 295 -24.39 5.06 4.72
CA LEU A 295 -23.38 5.58 5.63
C LEU A 295 -24.02 6.28 6.82
N VAL A 296 -25.00 7.17 6.60
CA VAL A 296 -25.68 7.90 7.67
C VAL A 296 -26.38 6.96 8.64
N THR A 297 -27.20 6.02 8.14
CA THR A 297 -27.92 5.06 8.99
C THR A 297 -26.96 4.17 9.76
N ARG A 298 -25.85 3.75 9.12
CA ARG A 298 -24.79 3.02 9.79
C ARG A 298 -24.16 3.88 10.87
N THR A 299 -23.65 5.07 10.61
CA THR A 299 -23.00 5.91 11.63
C THR A 299 -23.92 6.15 12.82
N LEU A 300 -25.21 6.39 12.58
CA LEU A 300 -26.22 6.58 13.62
C LEU A 300 -26.69 5.29 14.31
N GLY A 301 -26.17 4.12 13.92
CA GLY A 301 -26.46 2.83 14.55
C GLY A 301 -27.86 2.30 14.28
N ALA A 302 -28.42 2.64 13.12
CA ALA A 302 -29.76 2.27 12.66
C ALA A 302 -29.69 1.59 11.29
N GLU A 303 -28.87 0.54 11.15
CA GLU A 303 -28.49 -0.05 9.86
C GLU A 303 -29.67 -0.57 9.02
N ASP A 304 -30.78 -0.94 9.66
CA ASP A 304 -32.02 -1.41 9.02
C ASP A 304 -33.06 -0.29 8.76
N ALA A 305 -32.77 0.95 9.17
CA ALA A 305 -33.69 2.07 9.01
C ALA A 305 -33.68 2.59 7.58
N VAL A 306 -34.88 2.86 7.05
CA VAL A 306 -35.06 3.57 5.78
C VAL A 306 -35.31 5.03 6.09
N LEU A 307 -34.38 5.90 5.71
CA LEU A 307 -34.50 7.34 5.91
C LEU A 307 -35.31 7.98 4.80
N ASP A 308 -36.29 8.79 5.19
CA ASP A 308 -36.90 9.79 4.34
C ASP A 308 -35.92 10.96 4.11
N LEU A 309 -35.81 11.41 2.87
CA LEU A 309 -34.83 12.41 2.45
C LEU A 309 -35.10 13.82 2.99
N HIS A 310 -36.34 14.11 3.35
CA HIS A 310 -36.83 15.46 3.64
C HIS A 310 -37.32 15.62 5.08
N THR A 311 -37.24 14.56 5.87
CA THR A 311 -37.56 14.58 7.29
C THR A 311 -36.27 14.73 8.11
N PRO A 312 -36.23 15.55 9.17
CA PRO A 312 -35.05 15.69 10.02
C PRO A 312 -34.59 14.38 10.66
N LEU A 313 -33.28 14.16 10.78
CA LEU A 313 -32.73 12.92 11.33
C LEU A 313 -33.23 12.61 12.75
N GLY A 314 -33.34 13.62 13.61
CA GLY A 314 -33.81 13.48 14.99
C GLY A 314 -35.30 13.17 15.13
N GLU A 315 -36.09 13.39 14.07
CA GLU A 315 -37.50 12.98 14.01
C GLU A 315 -37.67 11.53 13.52
N GLN A 316 -36.70 11.03 12.75
CA GLN A 316 -36.71 9.69 12.18
C GLN A 316 -36.03 8.66 13.07
N LEU A 317 -35.00 9.06 13.81
CA LEU A 317 -34.16 8.18 14.60
C LEU A 317 -33.98 8.73 16.02
N ALA A 318 -34.08 7.83 17.01
CA ALA A 318 -33.64 8.14 18.36
C ALA A 318 -32.10 8.08 18.41
N VAL A 319 -31.46 9.25 18.25
CA VAL A 319 -29.99 9.37 18.22
C VAL A 319 -29.48 10.17 19.42
N ASP A 320 -28.49 9.61 20.10
CA ASP A 320 -27.78 10.31 21.15
C ASP A 320 -26.80 11.36 20.58
N SER A 321 -26.40 12.33 21.41
CA SER A 321 -25.49 13.40 20.99
C SER A 321 -24.12 12.90 20.56
N ALA A 322 -23.65 11.74 21.06
CA ALA A 322 -22.36 11.19 20.68
C ALA A 322 -22.37 10.68 19.23
N ARG A 323 -23.46 10.04 18.79
CA ARG A 323 -23.65 9.58 17.41
C ARG A 323 -23.77 10.74 16.41
N LEU A 324 -24.39 11.84 16.81
CA LEU A 324 -24.45 13.05 15.99
C LEU A 324 -23.07 13.72 15.84
N ILE A 325 -22.27 13.73 16.90
CA ILE A 325 -20.87 14.20 16.84
C ILE A 325 -20.05 13.28 15.93
N GLU A 326 -20.20 11.96 16.04
CA GLU A 326 -19.52 10.98 15.17
C GLU A 326 -19.90 11.18 13.70
N LEU A 327 -21.19 11.38 13.41
CA LEU A 327 -21.66 11.69 12.05
C LEU A 327 -21.05 13.00 11.54
N THR A 328 -20.94 14.02 12.38
CA THR A 328 -20.30 15.30 12.02
C THR A 328 -18.84 15.08 11.61
N VAL A 329 -18.08 14.31 12.38
CA VAL A 329 -16.67 13.99 12.07
C VAL A 329 -16.55 13.22 10.76
N VAL A 330 -17.39 12.22 10.53
CA VAL A 330 -17.41 11.46 9.25
C VAL A 330 -17.71 12.38 8.08
N LEU A 331 -18.71 13.25 8.20
CA LEU A 331 -19.06 14.20 7.14
C LEU A 331 -17.92 15.18 6.84
N GLU A 332 -17.31 15.79 7.86
CA GLU A 332 -16.28 16.82 7.68
C GLU A 332 -14.89 16.27 7.32
N GLU A 333 -14.42 15.22 8.01
CA GLU A 333 -13.03 14.73 7.89
C GLU A 333 -12.88 13.60 6.86
N GLU A 334 -13.89 12.77 6.67
CA GLU A 334 -13.82 11.66 5.71
C GLU A 334 -14.42 12.02 4.35
N LEU A 335 -15.54 12.74 4.34
CA LEU A 335 -16.26 13.13 3.12
C LEU A 335 -16.05 14.59 2.70
N GLY A 336 -15.43 15.42 3.55
CA GLY A 336 -15.07 16.79 3.21
C GLY A 336 -16.22 17.81 3.21
N ALA A 337 -17.34 17.52 3.88
CA ALA A 337 -18.49 18.43 4.00
C ALA A 337 -18.10 19.78 4.61
N ASP A 338 -18.77 20.85 4.16
CA ASP A 338 -18.66 22.18 4.76
C ASP A 338 -19.90 22.49 5.60
N LEU A 339 -19.90 22.00 6.85
CA LEU A 339 -21.00 22.22 7.80
C LEU A 339 -20.77 23.51 8.62
N PRO A 340 -21.82 24.33 8.87
CA PRO A 340 -21.76 25.47 9.78
C PRO A 340 -21.24 25.12 11.18
N ASP A 341 -20.61 26.07 11.87
CA ASP A 341 -20.12 25.90 13.26
C ASP A 341 -21.23 25.55 14.27
N ASP A 342 -22.48 25.92 13.97
CA ASP A 342 -23.68 25.70 14.77
C ASP A 342 -24.61 24.65 14.16
N ALA A 343 -24.11 23.81 13.25
CA ALA A 343 -24.90 22.79 12.58
C ALA A 343 -25.47 21.77 13.57
N ASP A 344 -26.79 21.77 13.73
CA ASP A 344 -27.52 20.74 14.47
C ASP A 344 -27.96 19.64 13.51
N LEU A 345 -27.16 18.57 13.43
CA LEU A 345 -27.44 17.43 12.55
C LEU A 345 -28.75 16.71 12.90
N ALA A 346 -29.28 16.84 14.14
CA ALA A 346 -30.58 16.28 14.47
C ALA A 346 -31.72 16.98 13.71
N ARG A 347 -31.53 18.26 13.38
CA ARG A 347 -32.50 19.09 12.66
C ARG A 347 -32.28 19.10 11.15
N ALA A 348 -31.14 18.62 10.68
CA ALA A 348 -30.83 18.52 9.26
C ALA A 348 -31.54 17.32 8.62
N THR A 349 -31.97 17.49 7.38
CA THR A 349 -32.48 16.40 6.54
C THR A 349 -31.34 15.68 5.82
N PRO A 350 -31.48 14.38 5.50
CA PRO A 350 -30.47 13.67 4.70
C PRO A 350 -30.18 14.35 3.35
N ALA A 351 -31.17 14.96 2.71
CA ALA A 351 -30.98 15.70 1.45
C ALA A 351 -30.10 16.96 1.63
N GLU A 352 -30.26 17.71 2.73
CA GLU A 352 -29.43 18.89 3.02
C GLU A 352 -27.98 18.49 3.30
N LEU A 353 -27.76 17.41 4.05
CA LEU A 353 -26.43 16.90 4.34
C LEU A 353 -25.74 16.36 3.07
N HIS A 354 -26.46 15.66 2.20
CA HIS A 354 -25.92 15.21 0.91
C HIS A 354 -25.62 16.38 -0.02
N LYS A 355 -26.48 17.41 -0.04
CA LYS A 355 -26.24 18.63 -0.83
C LYS A 355 -24.98 19.36 -0.36
N ALA A 356 -24.76 19.47 0.95
CA ALA A 356 -23.56 20.07 1.52
C ALA A 356 -22.25 19.34 1.16
N LEU A 357 -22.34 18.07 0.73
CA LEU A 357 -21.21 17.28 0.22
C LEU A 357 -20.96 17.46 -1.28
N VAL A 358 -22.02 17.67 -2.07
CA VAL A 358 -21.95 17.72 -3.54
C VAL A 358 -21.70 19.14 -4.06
N GLY A 359 -22.08 20.17 -3.28
CA GLY A 359 -21.99 21.58 -3.66
C GLY A 359 -23.33 22.17 -4.06
#